data_AF-A0A971JE19-F1
#
_entry.id   AF-A0A971JE19-F1
#
_cell.length_a   1.000
_cell.length_b   1.000
_cell.length_c   1.000
_cell.angle_alpha   90.00
_cell.angle_beta   90.00
_cell.angle_gamma   90.00
#
_symmetry.space_group_name_H-M   'P 1'
#
loop_
_entity.id
_entity.type
_entity.pdbx_description
1 polymer ?
#
loop_
_entity_poly.entity_id
_entity_poly.type
_entity_poly.pdbx_seq_one_letter_code
_entity_poly.pdbx_strand_id
1 'polypeptide(L)' 'MQAGLAECTFLMLSVIRNMYKQEKITIDEFLNYTEMKIPFLSQNIESISSENDKIKANRVLCECASIICEYQYSL' A
#
# COMPACT_ATOMS: atom_id res chain seq x y z
N MET A 1 -4.69 19.61 3.00
CA MET A 1 -4.05 19.12 1.76
C MET A 1 -3.49 17.71 1.94
N GLN A 2 -2.85 17.38 3.07
CA GLN A 2 -2.30 16.04 3.35
C GLN A 2 -3.35 14.92 3.40
N ALA A 3 -4.52 15.15 4.00
CA ALA A 3 -5.60 14.16 4.12
C ALA A 3 -6.01 13.53 2.77
N GLY A 4 -6.32 14.37 1.77
CA GLY A 4 -6.71 13.89 0.45
C GLY A 4 -5.60 13.11 -0.26
N LEU A 5 -4.33 13.49 -0.07
CA LEU A 5 -3.20 12.74 -0.62
C LEU A 5 -3.02 11.37 0.06
N ALA A 6 -3.22 11.29 1.38
CA ALA A 6 -3.18 10.04 2.12
C ALA A 6 -4.32 9.10 1.67
N GLU A 7 -5.54 9.62 1.55
CA GLU A 7 -6.71 8.87 1.07
C GLU A 7 -6.50 8.37 -0.37
N CYS A 8 -6.00 9.22 -1.27
CA CYS A 8 -5.66 8.81 -2.63
C CYS A 8 -4.55 7.75 -2.65
N THR A 9 -3.53 7.87 -1.80
CA THR A 9 -2.44 6.90 -1.73
C THR A 9 -2.92 5.55 -1.20
N PHE A 10 -3.81 5.55 -0.20
CA PHE A 10 -4.49 4.35 0.27
C PHE A 10 -5.26 3.65 -0.87
N LEU A 11 -6.03 4.40 -1.67
CA LEU A 11 -6.75 3.83 -2.81
C LEU A 11 -5.79 3.28 -3.88
N MET A 12 -4.71 4.01 -4.20
CA MET A 12 -3.70 3.53 -5.16
C MET A 12 -3.04 2.24 -4.68
N LEU A 13 -2.61 2.16 -3.42
CA LEU A 13 -2.02 0.94 -2.86
C LEU A 13 -3.00 -0.23 -2.86
N SER A 14 -4.28 0.02 -2.59
CA SER A 14 -5.33 -1.00 -2.66
C SER A 14 -5.48 -1.58 -4.08
N VAL A 15 -5.42 -0.72 -5.10
CA VAL A 15 -5.46 -1.14 -6.52
C VAL A 15 -4.21 -1.91 -6.90
N ILE A 16 -3.02 -1.41 -6.59
CA ILE A 16 -1.73 -2.06 -6.91
C ILE A 16 -1.67 -3.46 -6.28
N ARG A 17 -2.03 -3.57 -4.98
CA ARG A 17 -2.10 -4.86 -4.28
C ARG A 17 -3.08 -5.82 -4.95
N ASN A 18 -4.27 -5.34 -5.35
CA ASN A 18 -5.24 -6.19 -6.03
C ASN A 18 -4.75 -6.63 -7.42
N MET A 19 -4.05 -5.75 -8.16
CA MET A 19 -3.44 -6.10 -9.44
C MET A 19 -2.39 -7.20 -9.26
N TYR A 20 -1.54 -7.11 -8.23
CA TYR A 20 -0.55 -8.15 -7.92
C TYR A 20 -1.22 -9.48 -7.52
N LYS A 21 -2.20 -9.45 -6.60
CA LYS A 21 -2.95 -10.66 -6.19
C LYS A 21 -3.72 -11.33 -7.35
N GLN A 22 -4.03 -10.59 -8.40
CA GLN A 22 -4.65 -11.09 -9.62
C GLN A 22 -3.63 -11.45 -10.72
N GLU A 23 -2.34 -11.45 -10.39
CA GLU A 23 -1.24 -11.77 -11.31
C GLU A 23 -1.21 -10.86 -12.56
N LYS A 24 -1.74 -9.64 -12.44
CA LYS A 24 -1.76 -8.64 -13.53
C LYS A 24 -0.47 -7.83 -13.63
N ILE A 25 0.33 -7.84 -12.57
CA ILE A 25 1.65 -7.20 -12.49
C ILE A 25 2.61 -8.17 -11.82
N THR A 26 3.88 -8.06 -12.20
CA THR A 26 4.99 -8.80 -11.61
C THR A 26 5.36 -8.27 -10.23
N ILE A 27 6.20 -9.02 -9.51
CA ILE A 27 6.75 -8.57 -8.22
C ILE A 27 7.62 -7.33 -8.39
N ASP A 28 8.43 -7.24 -9.45
CA ASP A 28 9.28 -6.07 -9.71
C ASP A 28 8.46 -4.81 -9.95
N GLU A 29 7.37 -4.92 -10.73
CA GLU A 29 6.42 -3.82 -10.92
C GLU A 29 5.72 -3.44 -9.62
N PHE A 30 5.32 -4.42 -8.80
CA PHE A 30 4.72 -4.16 -7.49
C PHE A 30 5.68 -3.38 -6.58
N LEU A 31 6.95 -3.80 -6.49
CA LEU A 31 7.98 -3.11 -5.71
C LEU A 31 8.15 -1.67 -6.19
N ASN A 32 8.32 -1.47 -7.49
CA ASN A 32 8.47 -0.14 -8.08
C ASN A 32 7.24 0.76 -7.84
N TYR A 33 6.03 0.23 -7.99
CA TYR A 33 4.81 1.02 -7.79
C TYR A 33 4.54 1.38 -6.34
N THR A 34 5.03 0.58 -5.39
CA THR A 34 4.77 0.75 -3.96
C THR A 34 5.89 1.45 -3.18
N GLU A 35 7.12 1.48 -3.71
CA GLU A 35 8.36 1.97 -3.06
C GLU A 35 8.16 3.26 -2.26
N MET A 36 7.64 4.32 -2.90
CA MET A 36 7.42 5.61 -2.25
C MET A 36 6.04 5.76 -1.60
N LYS A 37 5.06 4.94 -2.00
CA LYS A 37 3.68 5.05 -1.53
C LYS A 37 3.48 4.46 -0.14
N ILE A 38 4.16 3.34 0.15
CA ILE A 38 4.08 2.68 1.46
C ILE A 38 4.64 3.60 2.57
N PRO A 39 5.87 4.14 2.47
CA PRO A 39 6.41 5.04 3.49
C PRO A 39 5.55 6.31 3.64
N PHE A 40 5.12 6.89 2.51
CA PHE A 40 4.26 8.07 2.54
C PHE A 40 2.96 7.82 3.30
N LEU A 41 2.24 6.74 2.97
CA LEU A 41 0.97 6.45 3.62
C LEU A 41 1.18 6.11 5.11
N SER A 42 2.21 5.32 5.45
CA SER A 42 2.53 4.99 6.84
C SER A 42 2.77 6.23 7.70
N GLN A 43 3.47 7.22 7.18
CA GLN A 43 3.76 8.48 7.89
C GLN A 43 2.54 9.42 7.98
N ASN A 44 1.57 9.27 7.08
CA ASN A 44 0.44 10.19 6.95
C ASN A 44 -0.92 9.54 7.26
N ILE A 45 -0.93 8.33 7.82
CA ILE A 45 -2.17 7.56 8.03
C ILE A 45 -3.15 8.29 8.97
N GLU A 46 -2.64 9.02 9.96
CA GLU A 46 -3.46 9.80 10.87
C GLU A 46 -4.20 10.97 10.22
N SER A 47 -3.75 11.39 9.03
CA SER A 47 -4.42 12.44 8.25
C SER A 47 -5.67 11.96 7.51
N ILE A 48 -5.91 10.64 7.43
CA ILE A 48 -7.14 10.10 6.85
C ILE A 48 -8.33 10.46 7.73
N SER A 49 -9.38 10.99 7.12
CA SER A 49 -10.56 11.54 7.82
C SER A 49 -11.36 10.46 8.56
N SER A 50 -11.47 9.30 7.94
CA SER A 50 -12.36 8.21 8.32
C SER A 50 -11.59 7.15 9.10
N GLU A 51 -11.99 6.91 10.35
CA GLU A 51 -11.38 5.88 11.19
C GLU A 51 -11.47 4.48 10.57
N ASN A 52 -12.60 4.19 9.92
CA ASN A 52 -12.76 2.94 9.19
C ASN A 52 -11.74 2.82 8.03
N ASP A 53 -11.46 3.92 7.35
CA ASP A 53 -10.47 3.90 6.26
C ASP A 53 -9.03 3.89 6.78
N LYS A 54 -8.75 4.42 7.97
CA LYS A 54 -7.46 4.19 8.66
C LYS A 54 -7.23 2.71 8.96
N ILE A 55 -8.24 2.01 9.47
CA ILE A 55 -8.15 0.57 9.73
C ILE A 55 -7.88 -0.21 8.43
N LYS A 56 -8.59 0.12 7.35
CA LYS A 56 -8.36 -0.49 6.03
C LYS A 56 -6.97 -0.16 5.49
N ALA A 57 -6.52 1.09 5.60
CA ALA A 57 -5.21 1.53 5.15
C ALA A 57 -4.10 0.77 5.88
N ASN A 58 -4.19 0.62 7.21
CA ASN A 58 -3.26 -0.20 7.99
C ASN A 58 -3.24 -1.66 7.50
N ARG A 59 -4.41 -2.25 7.24
CA ARG A 59 -4.49 -3.60 6.68
C ARG A 59 -3.80 -3.70 5.31
N VAL A 60 -4.00 -2.73 4.42
CA VAL A 60 -3.33 -2.70 3.11
C VAL A 60 -1.81 -2.58 3.27
N LEU A 61 -1.34 -1.72 4.17
CA LEU A 61 0.09 -1.60 4.47
C LEU A 61 0.69 -2.92 4.97
N CYS A 62 0.02 -3.60 5.90
CA CYS A 62 0.47 -4.90 6.40
C CYS A 62 0.51 -5.95 5.27
N GLU A 63 -0.53 -6.03 4.44
CA GLU A 63 -0.56 -6.96 3.31
C GLU A 63 0.55 -6.68 2.29
N CYS A 64 0.82 -5.41 1.98
CA CYS A 64 1.93 -5.02 1.12
C CYS A 64 3.28 -5.38 1.73
N ALA A 65 3.47 -5.16 3.03
CA ALA A 65 4.71 -5.53 3.73
C ALA A 65 4.94 -7.04 3.72
N SER A 66 3.90 -7.85 3.92
CA SER A 66 4.00 -9.31 3.83
C SER A 66 4.48 -9.77 2.45
N ILE A 67 3.92 -9.23 1.37
CA ILE A 67 4.35 -9.54 -0.01
C ILE A 67 5.84 -9.23 -0.20
N ILE A 68 6.29 -8.07 0.28
CA ILE A 68 7.69 -7.64 0.16
C ILE A 68 8.62 -8.57 0.95
N CYS A 69 8.25 -8.90 2.19
CA CYS A 69 9.02 -9.82 3.03
C CYS A 69 9.12 -11.21 2.40
N GLU A 70 8.01 -11.77 1.91
CA GLU A 70 7.98 -13.08 1.24
C GLU A 70 8.94 -13.13 0.05
N TYR A 71 8.96 -12.07 -0.77
CA TYR A 71 9.91 -11.96 -1.87
C TYR A 71 11.37 -11.92 -1.39
N GLN A 72 11.67 -11.12 -0.36
CA GLN A 72 13.02 -11.01 0.19
C GLN A 72 13.55 -12.34 0.77
N TYR A 73 12.67 -13.18 1.34
CA TYR A 73 13.06 -14.51 1.83
C TYR A 73 13.17 -15.57 0.72
N SER A 74 12.67 -15.28 -0.49
CA SER A 74 12.75 -16.16 -1.65
C SER A 74 14.02 -15.95 -2.49
N LEU A 75 14.79 -14.89 -2.20
CA LEU A 75 16.10 -14.58 -2.77
C LEU A 75 17.23 -15.23 -1.97
#